data_AF-A0A1C5FVV7-F1
#
_entry.id   AF-A0A1C5FVV7-F1
#
_cell.length_a   1.000
_cell.length_b   1.000
_cell.length_c   1.000
_cell.angle_alpha   90.00
_cell.angle_beta   90.00
_cell.angle_gamma   90.00
#
_symmetry.space_group_name_H-M   'P 1'
#
loop_
_entity.id
_entity.type
_entity.pdbx_description
1 polymer ?
#
loop_
_entity_poly.entity_id
_entity_poly.type
_entity_poly.pdbx_seq_one_letter_code
_entity_poly.pdbx_strand_id
1 'polypeptide(L)'
;MIVSDMQAFPHMRGRRSVPASEAVPARVPVFGVNTTGYAPTSIDTGRPNRYEIGGFSDKLFTMVGLLSQGDRGGRAVWPWESPAEAA
;
A
#
# COMPACT_ATOMS: atom_id res chain seq x y z
N MET A 1 -3.81 1.04 -6.70
CA MET A 1 -2.69 1.81 -6.11
C MET A 1 -3.03 3.28 -6.19
N ILE A 2 -2.74 4.03 -5.12
CA ILE A 2 -2.95 5.47 -4.99
C ILE A 2 -1.56 6.08 -4.76
N VAL A 3 -1.12 6.98 -5.63
CA VAL A 3 0.17 7.68 -5.48
C VAL A 3 -0.11 9.13 -5.16
N SER A 4 0.41 9.61 -4.04
CA SER A 4 0.19 10.99 -3.59
C SER A 4 1.26 11.39 -2.58
N ASP A 5 1.50 12.69 -2.47
CA ASP A 5 2.24 13.29 -1.36
C ASP A 5 1.40 13.40 -0.06
N MET A 6 0.16 12.90 -0.11
CA MET A 6 -0.89 12.88 0.91
C MET A 6 -1.52 14.24 1.23
N GLN A 7 -1.21 15.31 0.50
CA GLN A 7 -1.86 16.61 0.70
C GLN A 7 -3.24 16.71 0.05
N ALA A 8 -3.53 15.86 -0.93
CA ALA A 8 -4.81 15.84 -1.65
C ALA A 8 -5.98 15.36 -0.78
N PHE A 9 -5.69 14.69 0.35
CA PHE A 9 -6.72 14.10 1.20
C PHE A 9 -6.95 14.97 2.44
N PRO A 10 -8.21 15.30 2.77
CA PRO A 10 -8.51 16.06 3.98
C PRO A 10 -8.05 15.27 5.20
N HIS A 11 -7.29 15.90 6.10
CA HIS A 11 -6.84 15.23 7.32
C HIS A 11 -8.03 14.71 8.13
N MET A 12 -7.86 13.59 8.84
CA MET A 12 -8.80 13.16 9.87
C MET A 12 -8.65 14.07 11.10
N ARG A 13 -9.29 15.24 11.13
CA ARG A 13 -9.73 15.85 12.40
C ARG A 13 -11.18 16.27 12.32
N GLY A 14 -11.98 15.73 13.24
CA GLY A 14 -13.23 16.32 13.71
C GLY A 14 -14.48 16.16 12.83
N ARG A 15 -14.35 15.85 11.54
CA ARG A 15 -15.48 15.46 10.66
C ARG A 15 -15.20 14.10 10.05
N ARG A 16 -16.27 13.31 9.80
CA ARG A 16 -16.22 11.99 9.17
C ARG A 16 -15.64 12.08 7.75
N SER A 17 -14.33 12.28 7.63
CA SER A 17 -13.59 12.02 6.40
C SER A 17 -13.58 10.51 6.23
N VAL A 18 -14.35 10.06 5.24
CA VAL A 18 -14.36 8.66 4.83
C VAL A 18 -12.97 8.34 4.25
N PRO A 19 -12.25 7.33 4.76
CA PRO A 19 -10.97 6.92 4.18
C PRO A 19 -11.13 6.67 2.68
N ALA A 20 -10.16 7.09 1.87
CA ALA A 20 -10.21 6.90 0.41
C ALA A 20 -10.42 5.41 0.04
N SER A 21 -9.96 4.53 0.93
CA SER A 21 -10.07 3.09 0.77
C SER A 21 -11.48 2.49 1.01
N GLU A 22 -12.46 3.26 1.52
CA GLU A 22 -13.84 2.78 1.65
C GLU A 22 -14.58 2.73 0.30
N ALA A 23 -14.09 3.46 -0.71
CA ALA A 23 -14.59 3.33 -2.09
C ALA A 23 -14.21 1.97 -2.73
N VAL A 24 -13.32 1.21 -2.11
CA VAL A 24 -12.78 -0.06 -2.62
C VAL A 24 -13.28 -1.21 -1.75
N PRO A 25 -13.79 -2.33 -2.33
CA PRO A 25 -14.18 -3.50 -1.56
C PRO A 25 -13.07 -4.00 -0.61
N ALA A 26 -13.44 -4.46 0.58
CA ALA A 26 -12.48 -4.86 1.62
C ALA A 26 -11.49 -5.96 1.17
N ARG A 27 -11.95 -6.89 0.32
CA ARG A 27 -11.11 -7.97 -0.23
C ARG A 27 -10.06 -7.52 -1.25
N VAL A 28 -10.15 -6.28 -1.75
CA VAL A 28 -9.22 -5.79 -2.76
C VAL A 28 -8.11 -5.02 -2.04
N PRO A 29 -6.82 -5.37 -2.26
CA PRO A 29 -5.70 -4.68 -1.64
C PRO A 29 -5.55 -3.28 -2.20
N VAL A 30 -5.45 -2.31 -1.29
CA VAL A 30 -5.19 -0.90 -1.60
C VAL A 30 -3.80 -0.56 -1.10
N PHE A 31 -2.96 -0.11 -2.03
CA PHE A 31 -1.62 0.40 -1.76
C PHE A 31 -1.62 1.92 -1.89
N GLY A 32 -1.43 2.61 -0.78
CA GLY A 32 -1.12 4.04 -0.72
C GLY A 32 0.40 4.23 -0.79
N VAL A 33 0.85 5.09 -1.69
CA VAL A 33 2.27 5.38 -1.89
C VAL A 33 2.51 6.84 -1.57
N ASN A 34 3.21 7.07 -0.46
CA ASN A 34 3.51 8.40 0.05
C ASN A 34 4.88 8.84 -0.44
N THR A 35 4.91 9.79 -1.39
CA THR A 35 6.15 10.20 -2.05
C THR A 35 7.03 11.09 -1.19
N THR A 36 6.45 11.84 -0.23
CA THR A 36 7.16 12.92 0.46
C THR A 36 6.77 13.12 1.93
N GLY A 37 5.65 12.52 2.38
CA GLY A 37 5.29 12.48 3.80
C GLY A 37 4.62 13.73 4.35
N TYR A 38 4.06 14.61 3.50
CA TYR A 38 3.53 15.90 3.95
C TYR A 38 2.27 15.80 4.79
N ALA A 39 1.54 14.68 4.73
CA ALA A 39 0.39 14.44 5.57
C ALA A 39 0.28 12.95 5.99
N PRO A 40 -0.54 12.65 7.02
CA PRO A 40 -0.90 11.27 7.37
C PRO A 40 -1.56 10.54 6.20
N THR A 41 -1.50 9.21 6.23
CA THR A 41 -2.12 8.34 5.22
C THR A 41 -3.61 8.63 5.05
N SER A 42 -4.08 8.52 3.81
CA SER A 42 -5.48 8.68 3.42
C SER A 42 -6.29 7.38 3.46
N ILE A 43 -5.64 6.27 3.83
CA ILE A 43 -6.24 4.94 3.93
C ILE A 43 -6.21 4.45 5.38
N ASP A 44 -7.17 3.61 5.75
CA ASP A 44 -7.25 3.03 7.10
C ASP A 44 -6.30 1.83 7.22
N THR A 45 -5.04 2.09 7.53
CA THR A 45 -3.98 1.06 7.65
C THR A 45 -4.18 0.10 8.83
N GLY A 46 -5.16 0.34 9.70
CA GLY A 46 -5.55 -0.61 10.75
C GLY A 46 -6.38 -1.78 10.23
N ARG A 47 -6.85 -1.72 8.97
CA ARG A 47 -7.65 -2.77 8.34
C ARG A 47 -6.79 -3.70 7.47
N PRO A 48 -7.17 -4.97 7.32
CA PRO A 48 -6.55 -5.85 6.33
C PRO A 48 -6.64 -5.23 4.94
N ASN A 49 -5.67 -5.54 4.08
CA ASN A 49 -5.65 -5.11 2.69
C ASN A 49 -5.53 -3.58 2.48
N ARG A 50 -4.98 -2.86 3.47
CA ARG A 50 -4.70 -1.42 3.43
C ARG A 50 -3.24 -1.17 3.79
N TYR A 51 -2.42 -0.87 2.80
CA TYR A 51 -0.97 -0.74 2.97
C TYR A 51 -0.50 0.65 2.57
N GLU A 52 0.17 1.33 3.48
CA GLU A 52 0.89 2.58 3.19
C GLU A 52 2.38 2.28 3.02
N ILE A 53 2.96 2.74 1.92
CA ILE A 53 4.38 2.55 1.59
C ILE A 53 5.02 3.92 1.37
N GLY A 54 6.12 4.18 2.06
CA GLY A 54 6.89 5.41 1.90
C GLY A 54 7.90 5.33 0.76
N GLY A 55 8.03 6.43 0.00
CA GLY A 55 8.98 6.58 -1.09
C GLY A 55 8.50 5.99 -2.42
N PHE A 56 9.30 6.20 -3.47
CA PHE A 56 9.01 5.73 -4.83
C PHE A 56 10.28 5.16 -5.46
N SER A 57 10.54 3.88 -5.22
CA SER A 57 11.73 3.16 -5.70
C SER A 57 11.38 1.75 -6.14
N ASP A 58 12.32 1.02 -6.76
CA ASP A 58 12.09 -0.37 -7.20
C ASP A 58 11.64 -1.29 -6.06
N LYS A 59 12.08 -1.02 -4.82
CA LYS A 59 11.67 -1.76 -3.63
C LYS A 59 10.17 -1.64 -3.34
N LEU A 60 9.55 -0.52 -3.73
CA LEU A 60 8.09 -0.36 -3.66
C LEU A 60 7.39 -1.43 -4.49
N PHE A 61 7.82 -1.60 -5.74
CA PHE A 61 7.22 -2.57 -6.65
C PHE A 61 7.48 -4.01 -6.19
N THR A 62 8.66 -4.29 -5.63
CA THR A 62 8.92 -5.59 -4.97
C THR A 62 7.92 -5.85 -3.84
N MET A 63 7.68 -4.87 -2.95
CA MET A 63 6.72 -5.02 -1.84
C MET A 63 5.29 -5.21 -2.33
N VAL A 64 4.84 -4.43 -3.31
CA VAL A 64 3.50 -4.57 -3.91
C VAL A 64 3.31 -5.97 -4.49
N GLY A 65 4.32 -6.51 -5.17
CA GLY A 65 4.32 -7.88 -5.68
C GLY A 65 4.12 -8.92 -4.58
N LEU A 66 4.95 -8.87 -3.54
CA LEU A 66 4.91 -9.83 -2.42
C LEU A 66 3.56 -9.79 -1.68
N LEU A 67 3.06 -8.60 -1.37
CA LEU A 67 1.78 -8.42 -0.67
C LEU A 67 0.59 -8.88 -1.52
N SER A 68 0.65 -8.64 -2.83
CA SER A 68 -0.40 -9.11 -3.76
C SER A 68 -0.41 -10.63 -3.94
N GLN A 69 0.73 -11.30 -3.81
CA GLN A 69 0.79 -12.78 -3.83
C GLN A 69 0.19 -13.37 -2.55
N GLY A 70 0.52 -12.79 -1.40
CA GLY A 70 -0.05 -13.19 -0.11
C GLY A 70 -1.58 -13.05 -0.06
N ASP A 71 -2.11 -11.92 -0.54
CA ASP A 71 -3.56 -11.65 -0.56
C ASP A 71 -4.35 -12.64 -1.43
N ARG A 72 -3.76 -13.14 -2.53
CA ARG A 72 -4.38 -14.18 -3.38
C ARG A 72 -4.37 -15.58 -2.76
N GLY A 73 -3.92 -15.73 -1.52
CA GLY A 73 -3.74 -17.02 -0.85
C GLY A 73 -2.51 -17.78 -1.34
N GLY A 74 -1.64 -17.12 -2.11
CA GLY A 74 -0.35 -17.67 -2.52
C GLY A 74 0.69 -17.55 -1.42
N ARG A 75 1.71 -18.41 -1.46
CA ARG A 75 2.91 -18.22 -0.65
C ARG A 75 3.74 -17.10 -1.27
N ALA A 76 3.97 -16.02 -0.53
CA ALA A 76 4.96 -15.02 -0.93
C ALA A 76 6.34 -15.71 -1.02
N VAL A 77 6.92 -15.71 -2.21
CA VAL A 77 8.28 -16.21 -2.44
C VAL A 77 9.21 -15.02 -2.29
N TRP A 78 10.10 -15.07 -1.29
CA TRP A 78 10.99 -13.96 -1.06
C TRP A 78 12.04 -13.83 -2.16
N PRO A 79 12.50 -12.62 -2.51
CA PRO A 79 13.44 -12.43 -3.62
C PRO A 79 14.73 -13.26 -3.47
N TRP A 80 15.20 -13.47 -2.24
CA TRP A 80 16.39 -14.27 -1.95
C TRP A 80 16.15 -15.79 -1.99
N GLU A 81 14.90 -16.24 -2.07
CA GLU A 81 14.53 -17.66 -2.17
C GLU A 81 14.51 -18.16 -3.63
N SER A 82 14.42 -17.25 -4.61
CA SER A 82 14.51 -17.61 -6.03
C SER A 82 15.97 -17.51 -6.50
N PRO A 83 16.64 -18.61 -6.88
CA PRO A 83 18.03 -18.60 -7.36
C PRO A 83 18.17 -18.01 -8.78
N ALA A 84 17.09 -17.53 -9.41
CA ALA A 84 17.04 -17.22 -10.83
C ALA A 84 17.84 -15.96 -11.25
N GLU A 85 18.37 -15.18 -10.31
CA GLU A 85 19.19 -13.98 -10.59
C GLU A 85 20.68 -14.14 -10.20
N ALA A 86 21.14 -15.36 -9.89
CA ALA A 86 22.55 -15.64 -9.52
C ALA A 86 23.32 -16.45 -10.59
N ALA A 87 22.98 -16.29 -11.87
CA ALA A 87 23.69 -16.90 -13.00
C ALA A 87 24.10 -15.85 -14.05
#